data_AF-A0A6V7PFL3-F1
#
_entry.id   AF-A0A6V7PFL3-F1
#
_cell.length_a   1.000
_cell.length_b   1.000
_cell.length_c   1.000
_cell.angle_alpha   90.00
_cell.angle_beta   90.00
_cell.angle_gamma   90.00
#
_symmetry.space_group_name_H-M   'P 1'
#
loop_
_entity.id
_entity.type
_entity.pdbx_description
1 polymer ?
#
loop_
_entity_poly.entity_id
_entity_poly.type
_entity_poly.pdbx_seq_one_letter_code
_entity_poly.pdbx_strand_id
1 'polypeptide(L)'
;MVPSPGSSQTPCFPQCVDWMLQNQNSNGYWGLDHIHPSLMKDALSSTLACVLALKRWNVGEEHVRRGLRYIGSNLSCILDENYQSPVGFNIIFPSMLELVIDLGLDIPISQRAIQDILCLRDLELKRSGTMVIPM
;
A
#
# COMPACT_ATOMS: atom_id res chain seq x y z
N MET A 1 -8.95 -8.59 -0.04
CA MET A 1 -9.11 -9.28 -1.34
C MET A 1 -9.97 -10.50 -1.14
N VAL A 2 -11.11 -10.62 -1.82
CA VAL A 2 -12.13 -11.66 -1.53
C VAL A 2 -12.16 -12.69 -2.66
N PRO A 3 -11.83 -13.96 -2.41
CA PRO A 3 -11.94 -15.03 -3.40
C PRO A 3 -13.39 -15.41 -3.66
N SER A 4 -13.68 -15.93 -4.86
CA SER A 4 -14.98 -16.51 -5.15
C SER A 4 -15.21 -17.76 -4.29
N PRO A 5 -16.47 -18.09 -3.91
CA PRO A 5 -16.75 -19.28 -3.11
C PRO A 5 -16.31 -20.59 -3.76
N GLY A 6 -16.22 -20.63 -5.10
CA GLY A 6 -15.86 -21.81 -5.87
C GLY A 6 -14.38 -21.89 -6.28
N SER A 7 -13.59 -20.82 -6.11
CA SER A 7 -12.17 -20.82 -6.48
C SER A 7 -11.37 -19.75 -5.75
N SER A 8 -10.32 -20.18 -5.06
CA SER A 8 -9.36 -19.31 -4.36
C SER A 8 -8.49 -18.47 -5.30
N GLN A 9 -8.53 -18.73 -6.61
CA GLN A 9 -7.72 -18.06 -7.63
C GLN A 9 -8.49 -17.00 -8.41
N THR A 10 -9.80 -16.85 -8.16
CA THR A 10 -10.64 -15.88 -8.87
C THR A 10 -11.27 -14.89 -7.88
N PRO A 11 -11.41 -13.62 -8.27
CA PRO A 11 -12.06 -12.62 -7.42
C PRO A 11 -13.56 -12.89 -7.32
N CYS A 12 -14.14 -12.66 -6.14
CA CYS A 12 -15.59 -12.65 -5.95
C CYS A 12 -16.25 -11.48 -6.73
N PHE A 13 -15.54 -10.36 -6.85
CA PHE A 13 -15.99 -9.13 -7.51
C PHE A 13 -15.02 -8.75 -8.65
N PRO A 14 -15.12 -9.40 -9.83
CA PRO A 14 -14.18 -9.17 -10.94
C PRO A 14 -14.22 -7.72 -11.45
N GLN A 15 -15.37 -7.04 -11.39
CA GLN A 15 -15.52 -5.65 -11.85
C GLN A 15 -14.62 -4.69 -11.06
N CYS A 16 -14.31 -4.99 -9.79
CA CYS A 16 -13.36 -4.18 -9.01
C CYS A 16 -11.93 -4.35 -9.54
N VAL A 17 -11.57 -5.53 -10.03
CA VAL A 17 -10.27 -5.79 -10.65
C VAL A 17 -10.17 -5.08 -11.99
N ASP A 18 -11.22 -5.15 -12.80
CA ASP A 18 -11.31 -4.42 -14.08
C ASP A 18 -11.17 -2.90 -13.86
N TRP A 19 -11.84 -2.37 -12.83
CA TRP A 19 -11.72 -0.96 -12.48
C TRP A 19 -10.26 -0.59 -12.13
N MET A 20 -9.55 -1.41 -11.34
CA MET A 20 -8.14 -1.14 -11.03
C MET A 20 -7.28 -1.11 -12.29
N LEU A 21 -7.50 -2.03 -13.24
CA LEU A 21 -6.76 -2.07 -14.51
C LEU A 21 -7.04 -0.84 -15.39
N GLN A 22 -8.25 -0.29 -15.33
CA GLN A 22 -8.66 0.84 -16.18
C GLN A 22 -8.33 2.22 -15.59
N ASN A 23 -8.04 2.30 -14.29
CA ASN A 23 -7.94 3.57 -13.55
C ASN A 23 -6.56 3.83 -12.92
N GLN A 24 -5.51 3.16 -13.40
CA GLN A 24 -4.14 3.54 -13.02
C GLN A 24 -3.75 4.84 -13.73
N ASN A 25 -3.31 5.85 -12.97
CA ASN A 25 -2.84 7.10 -13.52
C ASN A 25 -1.61 6.89 -14.44
N SER A 26 -1.35 7.79 -15.38
CA SER A 26 -0.18 7.74 -16.28
C SER A 26 1.15 7.63 -15.52
N ASN A 27 1.25 8.23 -14.34
CA ASN A 27 2.43 8.18 -13.47
C ASN A 27 2.53 6.90 -12.62
N GLY A 28 1.57 5.97 -12.74
CA GLY A 28 1.62 4.64 -12.13
C GLY A 28 0.94 4.50 -10.77
N TYR A 29 0.33 5.56 -10.23
CA TYR A 29 -0.39 5.50 -8.96
C TYR A 29 -1.90 5.30 -9.13
N TRP A 30 -2.57 4.94 -8.05
CA TRP A 30 -4.03 5.01 -7.90
C TRP A 30 -4.38 6.06 -6.84
N GLY A 31 -5.41 6.88 -7.12
CA GLY A 31 -5.81 7.99 -6.28
C GLY A 31 -6.60 9.03 -7.09
N LEU A 32 -6.83 10.20 -6.51
CA LEU A 32 -7.50 11.30 -7.20
C LEU A 32 -6.59 11.92 -8.25
N ASP A 33 -7.16 12.30 -9.39
CA ASP A 33 -6.46 13.13 -10.37
C ASP A 33 -6.21 14.51 -9.76
N HIS A 34 -4.97 15.00 -9.89
CA HIS A 34 -4.46 16.21 -9.22
C HIS A 34 -4.36 16.08 -7.69
N ILE A 35 -3.53 15.14 -7.22
CA ILE A 35 -3.18 14.98 -5.80
C ILE A 35 -2.71 16.33 -5.25
N HIS A 36 -3.49 16.89 -4.32
CA HIS A 36 -2.97 17.95 -3.47
C HIS A 36 -1.78 17.39 -2.69
N PRO A 37 -0.63 18.09 -2.61
CA PRO A 37 0.58 17.55 -2.01
C PRO A 37 0.36 16.88 -0.65
N SER A 38 -0.52 17.43 0.20
CA SER A 38 -0.83 16.85 1.51
C SER A 38 -1.40 15.42 1.50
N LEU A 39 -1.96 14.95 0.38
CA LEU A 39 -2.61 13.64 0.23
C LEU A 39 -1.71 12.58 -0.42
N MET A 40 -0.38 12.82 -0.51
CA MET A 40 0.54 11.83 -1.08
C MET A 40 0.51 10.47 -0.36
N LYS A 41 0.25 10.45 0.96
CA LYS A 41 0.13 9.21 1.75
C LYS A 41 -1.11 8.38 1.38
N ASP A 42 -2.19 9.03 0.94
CA ASP A 42 -3.37 8.34 0.40
C ASP A 42 -3.02 7.64 -0.92
N ALA A 43 -2.40 8.37 -1.85
CA ALA A 43 -2.00 7.82 -3.15
C ALA A 43 -1.02 6.65 -2.99
N LEU A 44 -0.06 6.74 -2.06
CA LEU A 44 0.85 5.65 -1.73
C LEU A 44 0.10 4.42 -1.21
N SER A 45 -0.85 4.61 -0.29
CA SER A 45 -1.65 3.52 0.27
C SER A 45 -2.53 2.85 -0.78
N SER A 46 -3.28 3.64 -1.56
CA SER A 46 -4.12 3.15 -2.64
C SER A 46 -3.29 2.39 -3.69
N THR A 47 -2.13 2.91 -4.06
CA THR A 47 -1.24 2.26 -5.03
C THR A 47 -0.75 0.91 -4.52
N LEU A 48 -0.30 0.84 -3.27
CA LEU A 48 0.21 -0.41 -2.69
C LEU A 48 -0.91 -1.46 -2.53
N ALA A 49 -2.11 -1.02 -2.15
CA ALA A 49 -3.28 -1.90 -2.11
C ALA A 49 -3.65 -2.45 -3.49
N CYS A 50 -3.64 -1.61 -4.54
CA CYS A 50 -3.89 -2.04 -5.91
C CYS A 50 -2.81 -3.00 -6.42
N VAL A 51 -1.54 -2.73 -6.15
CA VAL A 51 -0.41 -3.63 -6.48
C VAL A 51 -0.63 -5.01 -5.87
N LEU A 52 -0.93 -5.08 -4.58
CA LEU A 52 -1.20 -6.34 -3.88
C LEU A 52 -2.41 -7.08 -4.46
N ALA A 53 -3.47 -6.34 -4.78
CA ALA A 53 -4.69 -6.91 -5.35
C ALA A 53 -4.46 -7.49 -6.75
N LEU A 54 -3.79 -6.75 -7.64
CA LEU A 54 -3.45 -7.21 -8.98
C LEU A 54 -2.49 -8.40 -8.93
N LYS A 55 -1.51 -8.38 -8.02
CA LYS A 55 -0.61 -9.52 -7.80
C LYS A 55 -1.37 -10.76 -7.31
N ARG A 56 -2.32 -10.60 -6.37
CA ARG A 56 -3.10 -11.72 -5.81
C ARG A 56 -3.88 -12.49 -6.85
N TRP A 57 -4.39 -11.79 -7.86
CA TRP A 57 -5.16 -12.38 -8.97
C TRP A 57 -4.30 -12.65 -10.21
N ASN A 58 -2.99 -12.40 -10.14
CA ASN A 58 -2.04 -12.62 -11.22
C ASN A 58 -2.43 -11.94 -12.54
N VAL A 59 -2.84 -10.67 -12.47
CA VAL A 59 -3.21 -9.84 -13.62
C VAL A 59 -2.47 -8.51 -13.60
N GLY A 60 -2.37 -7.84 -14.75
CA GLY A 60 -1.88 -6.46 -14.81
C GLY A 60 -0.42 -6.28 -14.41
N GLU A 61 0.47 -7.17 -14.84
CA GLU A 61 1.91 -7.14 -14.48
C GLU A 61 2.58 -5.77 -14.71
N GLU A 62 2.29 -5.12 -15.84
CA GLU A 62 2.81 -3.78 -16.12
C GLU A 62 2.26 -2.72 -15.15
N HIS A 63 1.01 -2.88 -14.69
CA HIS A 63 0.42 -1.98 -13.70
C HIS A 63 1.09 -2.16 -12.33
N VAL A 64 1.36 -3.41 -11.94
CA VAL A 64 2.14 -3.76 -10.75
C VAL A 64 3.52 -3.10 -10.82
N ARG A 65 4.25 -3.28 -11.92
CA ARG A 65 5.58 -2.72 -12.13
C ARG A 65 5.61 -1.19 -12.03
N ARG A 66 4.63 -0.51 -12.63
CA ARG A 66 4.50 0.95 -12.57
C ARG A 66 4.14 1.44 -11.17
N GLY A 67 3.25 0.73 -10.46
CA GLY A 67 2.88 1.05 -9.08
C GLY A 67 4.05 0.93 -8.12
N LEU A 68 4.84 -0.14 -8.22
CA LEU A 68 6.05 -0.32 -7.41
C LEU A 68 7.09 0.77 -7.66
N ARG A 69 7.29 1.16 -8.93
CA ARG A 69 8.16 2.29 -9.28
C ARG A 69 7.68 3.60 -8.67
N TYR A 70 6.38 3.88 -8.72
CA TYR A 70 5.79 5.06 -8.10
C TYR A 70 6.04 5.09 -6.59
N ILE A 71 5.80 3.97 -5.90
CA ILE A 71 6.04 3.86 -4.45
C ILE A 71 7.50 4.14 -4.12
N GLY A 72 8.44 3.50 -4.84
CA GLY A 72 9.85 3.71 -4.56
C GLY A 72 10.33 5.15 -4.81
N SER A 73 9.75 5.82 -5.80
CA SER A 73 10.08 7.22 -6.12
C SER A 73 9.52 8.23 -5.10
N ASN A 74 8.52 7.84 -4.30
CA ASN A 74 7.79 8.76 -3.40
C ASN A 74 7.83 8.31 -1.93
N LEU A 75 8.67 7.33 -1.59
CA LEU A 75 8.74 6.76 -0.24
C LEU A 75 9.15 7.80 0.82
N SER A 76 9.92 8.82 0.45
CA SER A 76 10.33 9.91 1.35
C SER A 76 9.12 10.66 1.96
N CYS A 77 7.99 10.71 1.26
CA CYS A 77 6.77 11.36 1.74
C CYS A 77 6.11 10.62 2.92
N ILE A 78 6.49 9.36 3.16
CA ILE A 78 5.96 8.55 4.26
C ILE A 78 6.49 9.05 5.60
N LEU A 79 7.78 9.36 5.65
CA LEU A 79 8.48 9.77 6.87
C LEU A 79 8.35 11.26 7.16
N ASP A 80 7.88 12.04 6.18
CA ASP A 80 7.69 13.46 6.33
C ASP A 80 6.34 13.76 7.02
N GLU A 81 6.43 14.42 8.19
CA GLU A 81 5.30 14.79 9.04
C GLU A 81 4.46 15.93 8.45
N ASN A 82 4.97 16.67 7.46
CA ASN A 82 4.22 17.72 6.78
C ASN A 82 3.08 17.16 5.90
N TYR A 83 3.13 15.86 5.58
CA TYR A 83 2.07 15.18 4.84
C TYR A 83 1.01 14.60 5.78
N GLN A 84 -0.25 14.87 5.47
CA GLN A 84 -1.37 14.32 6.23
C GLN A 84 -1.43 12.80 6.05
N SER A 85 -1.48 12.08 7.16
CA SER A 85 -1.63 10.63 7.17
C SER A 85 -3.12 10.26 7.22
N PRO A 86 -3.61 9.38 6.33
CA PRO A 86 -4.94 8.79 6.53
C PRO A 86 -5.00 8.01 7.84
N VAL A 87 -6.23 7.81 8.34
CA VAL A 87 -6.46 7.03 9.56
C VAL A 87 -5.82 5.64 9.42
N GLY A 88 -4.99 5.27 10.40
CA GLY A 88 -4.31 3.98 10.42
C GLY A 88 -3.13 3.84 9.46
N PHE A 89 -2.73 4.89 8.73
CA PHE A 89 -1.63 4.84 7.77
C PHE A 89 -0.35 4.21 8.33
N ASN A 90 0.09 4.67 9.50
CA ASN A 90 1.32 4.22 10.18
C ASN A 90 1.29 2.73 10.57
N ILE A 91 0.13 2.06 10.46
CA ILE A 91 -0.04 0.63 10.73
C ILE A 91 -0.29 -0.12 9.43
N ILE A 92 -1.24 0.35 8.63
CA ILE A 92 -1.73 -0.33 7.43
C ILE A 92 -0.67 -0.31 6.33
N PHE A 93 -0.07 0.85 6.04
CA PHE A 93 0.90 0.97 4.96
C PHE A 93 2.15 0.10 5.21
N PRO A 94 2.80 0.16 6.39
CA PRO A 94 3.96 -0.70 6.68
C PRO A 94 3.63 -2.20 6.60
N SER A 95 2.43 -2.60 7.03
CA SER A 95 1.99 -4.00 6.96
C SER A 95 1.77 -4.47 5.51
N MET A 96 1.25 -3.59 4.64
CA MET A 96 1.18 -3.88 3.21
C MET A 96 2.57 -3.94 2.56
N LEU A 97 3.51 -3.11 3.02
CA LEU A 97 4.88 -3.10 2.53
C LEU A 97 5.59 -4.42 2.86
N GLU A 98 5.44 -4.90 4.10
CA GLU A 98 5.92 -6.21 4.52
C GLU A 98 5.36 -7.34 3.65
N LEU A 99 4.05 -7.31 3.36
CA LEU A 99 3.43 -8.30 2.48
C LEU A 99 3.99 -8.28 1.04
N VAL A 100 4.35 -7.11 0.50
CA VAL A 100 4.98 -7.02 -0.83
C VAL A 100 6.36 -7.70 -0.83
N ILE A 101 7.13 -7.52 0.24
CA ILE A 101 8.44 -8.16 0.41
C ILE A 101 8.28 -9.68 0.51
N ASP A 102 7.34 -10.15 1.33
CA ASP A 102 7.07 -11.59 1.50
C ASP A 102 6.62 -12.26 0.19
N LEU A 103 5.97 -11.51 -0.70
CA LEU A 103 5.58 -11.96 -2.04
C LEU A 103 6.73 -11.92 -3.06
N GLY A 104 7.93 -11.51 -2.66
CA GLY A 104 9.11 -11.43 -3.52
C GLY A 104 9.01 -10.36 -4.60
N LEU A 105 8.18 -9.33 -4.40
CA LEU A 105 8.07 -8.21 -5.32
C LEU A 105 9.18 -7.21 -5.07
N ASP A 106 9.92 -6.86 -6.12
CA ASP A 106 11.02 -5.91 -6.03
C ASP A 106 10.49 -4.47 -6.01
N ILE A 107 10.80 -3.75 -4.93
CA ILE A 107 10.52 -2.33 -4.79
C ILE A 107 11.86 -1.61 -4.78
N PRO A 108 12.06 -0.59 -5.64
CA PRO A 108 13.34 0.12 -5.74
C PRO A 108 13.56 1.08 -4.56
N ILE A 109 13.69 0.53 -3.36
CA ILE A 109 13.88 1.25 -2.09
C ILE A 109 14.98 0.59 -1.27
N SER A 110 15.68 1.39 -0.47
CA SER A 110 16.75 0.86 0.38
C SER A 110 16.19 0.00 1.51
N GLN A 111 16.93 -1.04 1.89
CA GLN A 111 16.61 -1.88 3.05
C GLN A 111 16.46 -1.06 4.34
N ARG A 112 17.25 0.01 4.49
CA ARG A 112 17.16 0.94 5.62
C ARG A 112 15.78 1.61 5.66
N ALA A 113 15.30 2.14 4.54
CA ALA A 113 14.01 2.81 4.49
C ALA A 113 12.85 1.86 4.81
N ILE A 114 12.93 0.60 4.36
CA ILE A 114 11.98 -0.45 4.76
C ILE A 114 11.99 -0.63 6.28
N GLN A 115 13.18 -0.80 6.87
CA GLN A 115 13.34 -1.00 8.32
C GLN A 115 12.82 0.18 9.12
N ASP A 116 13.06 1.41 8.68
CA ASP A 116 12.58 2.63 9.34
C ASP A 116 11.05 2.66 9.37
N ILE A 117 10.39 2.34 8.26
CA ILE A 117 8.93 2.29 8.14
C ILE A 117 8.33 1.20 9.03
N LEU A 118 8.95 0.00 9.06
CA LEU A 118 8.49 -1.10 9.91
C LEU A 118 8.71 -0.79 11.40
N CYS A 119 9.81 -0.15 11.76
CA CYS A 119 10.09 0.29 13.13
C CYS A 119 9.04 1.29 13.62
N LEU A 120 8.64 2.25 12.77
CA LEU A 120 7.58 3.21 13.09
C LEU A 120 6.24 2.53 13.38
N ARG A 121 5.87 1.52 12.59
CA ARG A 121 4.68 0.70 12.87
C ARG A 121 4.76 0.07 14.26
N ASP A 122 5.88 -0.57 14.57
CA ASP A 122 6.03 -1.31 15.82
C ASP A 122 5.98 -0.38 17.04
N LEU A 123 6.49 0.85 16.91
CA LEU A 123 6.33 1.90 17.93
C LEU A 123 4.88 2.32 18.12
N GLU A 124 4.12 2.51 17.03
CA GLU A 124 2.70 2.86 17.08
C GLU A 124 1.83 1.75 17.69
N LEU A 125 2.13 0.49 17.38
CA LEU A 125 1.46 -0.68 17.97
C LEU A 125 1.75 -0.77 19.48
N LYS A 126 2.99 -0.55 19.91
CA LYS A 126 3.35 -0.51 21.35
C LYS A 126 2.62 0.60 22.10
N ARG A 127 2.53 1.79 21.51
CA ARG A 127 1.80 2.93 22.07
C ARG A 127 0.32 2.59 22.28
N SER A 128 -0.29 1.94 21.30
CA SER A 128 -1.71 1.56 21.33
C SER A 128 -1.99 0.37 22.26
N GLY A 129 -1.00 -0.49 22.52
CA GLY A 129 -1.08 -1.62 23.44
C GLY A 129 -1.03 -1.25 24.93
N THR A 130 -0.79 0.02 25.28
CA THR A 130 -0.64 0.48 26.69
C THR A 130 -1.90 1.16 27.24
N MET A 131 -3.11 0.74 26.86
CA MET A 131 -4.29 0.98 27.69
C MET A 131 -4.26 0.00 28.87
N VAL A 132 -3.45 0.34 29.89
CA VAL A 132 -3.65 -0.23 31.23
C VAL A 132 -4.97 0.34 31.71
N ILE A 133 -6.03 -0.46 31.64
CA ILE A 133 -7.29 -0.15 32.32
C ILE A 133 -6.95 -0.18 33.80
N PRO A 134 -7.01 0.95 34.55
CA PRO A 134 -6.88 0.87 36.00
C PRO A 134 -8.10 0.06 36.50
N MET A 135 -7.82 -1.10 37.11
CA MET A 135 -8.82 -1.84 37.88
C MET A 135 -9.14 -1.11 39.18
#